data_AF-A0A423U817-F1
#
_entry.id   AF-A0A423U817-F1
#
_cell.length_a   1.000
_cell.length_b   1.000
_cell.length_c   1.000
_cell.angle_alpha   90.00
_cell.angle_beta   90.00
_cell.angle_gamma   90.00
#
_symmetry.space_group_name_H-M   'P 1'
#
loop_
_entity.id
_entity.type
_entity.pdbx_description
1 polymer ?
#
loop_
_entity_poly.entity_id
_entity_poly.type
_entity_poly.pdbx_seq_one_letter_code
_entity_poly.pdbx_strand_id
1 'polypeptide(L)'
;ITKERTEVVFEGTHAWDPDAADAVWEEYEFKCKPGRIDATPCLISPYHYRLDWLMWFAAFQSYEHNPWIIHLAGKFLMNDAEVSTLISHNPFLGKDPPRFVRALHYRYWYTSLWDVDRRHWYKRSIKGIYLPPVDIRMLKPLFRRMQWRSLG
;
A
#
# COMPACT_ATOMS: atom_id res chain seq x y z
N ILE A 1 9.45 -21.86 8.51
CA ILE A 1 8.73 -20.62 8.91
C ILE A 1 9.73 -19.48 8.88
N THR A 2 9.64 -18.57 7.90
CA THR A 2 10.44 -17.34 7.88
C THR A 2 9.90 -16.40 8.94
N LYS A 3 10.76 -15.94 9.86
CA LYS A 3 10.38 -14.98 10.92
C LYS A 3 10.26 -13.54 10.42
N GLU A 4 10.53 -13.35 9.13
CA GLU A 4 10.56 -12.07 8.46
C GLU A 4 9.80 -12.16 7.14
N ARG A 5 9.21 -11.03 6.76
CA ARG A 5 8.42 -10.90 5.53
C ARG A 5 8.64 -9.51 4.94
N THR A 6 8.52 -9.40 3.62
CA THR A 6 8.53 -8.10 2.96
C THR A 6 7.13 -7.72 2.52
N GLU A 7 6.79 -6.44 2.62
CA GLU A 7 5.47 -5.90 2.27
C GLU A 7 5.59 -4.69 1.37
N VAL A 8 4.62 -4.54 0.48
CA VAL A 8 4.38 -3.29 -0.23
C VAL A 8 3.33 -2.50 0.55
N VAL A 9 3.65 -1.26 0.87
CA VAL A 9 2.79 -0.31 1.58
C VAL A 9 2.48 0.84 0.65
N PHE A 10 1.20 1.07 0.37
CA PHE A 10 0.76 2.21 -0.42
C PHE A 10 0.56 3.43 0.45
N GLU A 11 0.93 4.58 -0.08
CA GLU A 11 0.78 5.88 0.55
C GLU A 11 0.20 6.88 -0.44
N GLY A 12 -0.64 7.78 0.04
CA GLY A 12 -1.13 8.92 -0.73
C GLY A 12 -0.73 10.24 -0.07
N THR A 13 -0.69 11.32 -0.86
CA THR A 13 -0.46 12.68 -0.34
C THR A 13 -1.27 13.71 -1.11
N HIS A 14 -1.68 14.78 -0.43
CA HIS A 14 -2.22 16.01 -1.05
C HIS A 14 -1.15 17.05 -1.38
N ALA A 15 0.13 16.78 -1.10
CA ALA A 15 1.23 17.69 -1.39
C ALA A 15 1.29 18.07 -2.88
N TRP A 16 1.64 19.33 -3.15
CA TRP A 16 1.82 19.83 -4.52
C TRP A 16 3.09 19.30 -5.18
N ASP A 17 4.12 19.08 -4.38
CA ASP A 17 5.39 18.48 -4.77
C ASP A 17 5.60 17.20 -3.92
N PRO A 18 5.69 16.00 -4.53
CA PRO A 18 5.85 14.75 -3.81
C PRO A 18 7.22 14.60 -3.13
N ASP A 19 8.21 15.39 -3.55
CA ASP A 19 9.58 15.37 -3.02
C ASP A 19 9.82 16.47 -1.97
N ALA A 20 8.81 17.30 -1.69
CA ALA A 20 8.91 18.33 -0.67
C ALA A 20 9.13 17.73 0.73
N ALA A 21 10.00 18.36 1.52
CA ALA A 21 10.37 17.87 2.84
C ALA A 21 9.20 17.85 3.84
N ASP A 22 8.19 18.70 3.62
CA ASP A 22 6.96 18.79 4.40
C ASP A 22 5.80 17.98 3.79
N ALA A 23 6.04 17.21 2.72
CA ALA A 23 5.03 16.34 2.13
C ALA A 23 4.59 15.26 3.13
N VAL A 24 3.33 15.34 3.58
CA VAL A 24 2.73 14.33 4.46
C VAL A 24 2.19 13.18 3.60
N TRP A 25 2.71 11.99 3.84
CA TRP A 25 2.27 10.75 3.20
C TRP A 25 1.45 9.90 4.18
N GLU A 26 0.22 9.56 3.79
CA GLU A 26 -0.71 8.78 4.61
C GLU A 26 -0.84 7.36 4.06
N GLU A 27 -0.67 6.34 4.91
CA GLU A 27 -0.68 4.93 4.53
C GLU A 27 -2.10 4.36 4.36
N TYR A 28 -2.28 3.54 3.32
CA TYR A 28 -3.45 2.68 3.18
C TYR A 28 -3.23 1.38 3.95
N GLU A 29 -4.18 1.01 4.81
CA GLU A 29 -4.11 -0.25 5.56
C GLU A 29 -4.99 -1.32 4.93
N PHE A 30 -4.47 -2.54 4.88
CA PHE A 30 -5.16 -3.71 4.37
C PHE A 30 -5.69 -4.55 5.53
N LYS A 31 -6.51 -5.57 5.26
CA LYS A 31 -7.32 -6.22 6.30
C LYS A 31 -6.52 -7.15 7.21
N CYS A 32 -5.61 -7.93 6.64
CA CYS A 32 -4.89 -8.98 7.35
C CYS A 32 -3.39 -9.09 7.00
N LYS A 33 -2.90 -8.49 5.91
CA LYS A 33 -1.44 -8.42 5.70
C LYS A 33 -0.81 -7.46 6.73
N PRO A 34 0.49 -7.63 7.07
CA PRO A 34 1.19 -6.65 7.90
C PRO A 34 1.12 -5.22 7.32
N GLY A 35 0.99 -4.25 8.20
CA GLY A 35 0.86 -2.82 7.91
C GLY A 35 1.26 -2.03 9.15
N ARG A 36 0.31 -1.35 9.79
CA ARG A 36 0.51 -0.75 11.13
C ARG A 36 1.21 -1.67 12.13
N ILE A 37 2.22 -1.14 12.81
CA ILE A 37 3.06 -1.91 13.74
C ILE A 37 2.36 -2.28 15.05
N ASP A 38 1.32 -1.53 15.42
CA ASP A 38 0.47 -1.75 16.58
C ASP A 38 -0.74 -2.65 16.28
N ALA A 39 -0.95 -3.03 15.01
CA ALA A 39 -2.04 -3.91 14.63
C ALA A 39 -1.76 -5.36 15.04
N THR A 40 -2.74 -6.00 15.67
CA THR A 40 -2.70 -7.42 16.03
C THR A 40 -2.66 -8.30 14.76
N PRO A 41 -1.82 -9.35 14.70
CA PRO A 41 -1.84 -10.31 13.61
C PRO A 41 -3.22 -10.95 13.42
N CYS A 42 -3.66 -11.03 12.17
CA CYS A 42 -4.96 -11.58 11.82
C CYS A 42 -4.95 -13.13 11.82
N LEU A 43 -5.98 -13.76 12.41
CA LEU A 43 -6.22 -15.20 12.36
C LEU A 43 -7.42 -15.49 11.45
N ILE A 44 -7.15 -15.82 10.18
CA ILE A 44 -8.18 -15.97 9.14
C ILE A 44 -8.15 -17.32 8.40
N SER A 45 -7.17 -18.17 8.69
CA SER A 45 -7.06 -19.50 8.08
C SER A 45 -8.33 -20.33 8.34
N PRO A 46 -8.83 -21.11 7.35
CA PRO A 46 -8.23 -21.40 6.04
C PRO A 46 -8.56 -20.37 4.93
N TYR A 47 -9.30 -19.31 5.24
CA TYR A 47 -9.69 -18.27 4.29
C TYR A 47 -8.62 -17.19 4.15
N HIS A 48 -8.69 -16.42 3.05
CA HIS A 48 -7.78 -15.32 2.78
C HIS A 48 -8.51 -14.19 2.05
N TYR A 49 -8.28 -12.94 2.46
CA TYR A 49 -8.70 -11.80 1.65
C TYR A 49 -7.90 -11.78 0.35
N ARG A 50 -8.61 -11.79 -0.79
CA ARG A 50 -7.99 -11.95 -2.11
C ARG A 50 -6.95 -10.87 -2.41
N LEU A 51 -7.23 -9.61 -2.05
CA LEU A 51 -6.33 -8.49 -2.29
C LEU A 51 -5.09 -8.55 -1.39
N ASP A 52 -5.25 -8.77 -0.09
CA ASP A 52 -4.13 -8.99 0.85
C ASP A 52 -3.21 -10.13 0.41
N TRP A 53 -3.80 -11.22 -0.09
CA TRP A 53 -3.06 -12.36 -0.62
C TRP A 53 -2.28 -12.01 -1.89
N LEU A 54 -2.86 -11.23 -2.80
CA LEU A 54 -2.15 -10.73 -3.99
C LEU A 54 -0.99 -9.79 -3.61
N MET A 55 -1.21 -8.91 -2.63
CA MET A 55 -0.17 -8.00 -2.13
C MET A 55 1.03 -8.76 -1.54
N TRP A 56 0.79 -9.91 -0.90
CA TRP A 56 1.88 -10.77 -0.43
C TRP A 56 2.78 -11.21 -1.59
N PHE A 57 2.20 -11.64 -2.71
CA PHE A 57 3.00 -12.02 -3.88
C PHE A 57 3.69 -10.84 -4.54
N ALA A 58 3.01 -9.69 -4.61
CA ALA A 58 3.58 -8.47 -5.19
C ALA A 58 4.90 -8.08 -4.52
N ALA A 59 5.03 -8.30 -3.21
CA ALA A 59 6.25 -7.98 -2.47
C ALA A 59 7.49 -8.81 -2.87
N PHE A 60 7.33 -9.91 -3.62
CA PHE A 60 8.43 -10.72 -4.15
C PHE A 60 8.85 -10.35 -5.58
N GLN A 61 8.07 -9.52 -6.27
CA GLN A 61 8.27 -9.15 -7.67
C GLN A 61 8.30 -7.62 -7.82
N SER A 62 8.67 -7.09 -8.99
CA SER A 62 8.51 -5.66 -9.26
C SER A 62 7.09 -5.32 -9.74
N TYR A 63 6.72 -4.05 -9.63
CA TYR A 63 5.44 -3.54 -10.13
C TYR A 63 5.32 -3.67 -11.66
N GLU A 64 6.42 -3.71 -12.41
CA GLU A 64 6.41 -3.87 -13.88
C GLU A 64 5.89 -5.25 -14.28
N HIS A 65 6.14 -6.26 -13.46
CA HIS A 65 5.63 -7.63 -13.65
C HIS A 65 4.19 -7.79 -13.14
N ASN A 66 3.64 -6.79 -12.46
CA ASN A 66 2.32 -6.81 -11.84
C ASN A 66 1.51 -5.57 -12.24
N PRO A 67 1.01 -5.46 -13.48
CA PRO A 67 0.28 -4.28 -13.95
C PRO A 67 -0.92 -3.90 -13.05
N TRP A 68 -1.52 -4.87 -12.38
CA TRP A 68 -2.63 -4.64 -11.44
C TRP A 68 -2.24 -3.75 -10.25
N ILE A 69 -0.95 -3.68 -9.87
CA ILE A 69 -0.44 -2.73 -8.86
C ILE A 69 -0.61 -1.30 -9.33
N ILE A 70 -0.29 -1.04 -10.61
CA ILE A 70 -0.45 0.29 -11.20
C ILE A 70 -1.93 0.63 -11.37
N HIS A 71 -2.76 -0.37 -11.72
CA HIS A 71 -4.21 -0.21 -11.72
C HIS A 71 -4.73 0.19 -10.34
N LEU A 72 -4.28 -0.51 -9.28
CA LEU A 72 -4.64 -0.22 -7.90
C LEU A 72 -4.19 1.19 -7.47
N ALA A 73 -2.98 1.61 -7.83
CA ALA A 73 -2.50 2.97 -7.59
C ALA A 73 -3.41 4.02 -8.26
N GLY A 74 -3.82 3.79 -9.50
CA GLY A 74 -4.78 4.65 -10.19
C GLY A 74 -6.16 4.68 -9.51
N LYS A 75 -6.62 3.56 -8.94
CA LYS A 75 -7.85 3.52 -8.14
C LYS A 75 -7.73 4.32 -6.84
N PHE A 76 -6.58 4.29 -6.18
CA PHE A 76 -6.30 5.15 -5.02
C PHE A 76 -6.26 6.64 -5.38
N LEU A 77 -5.63 7.00 -6.52
CA LEU A 77 -5.63 8.37 -7.05
C LEU A 77 -7.03 8.89 -7.39
N MET A 78 -7.99 8.01 -7.68
CA MET A 78 -9.39 8.37 -7.91
C MET A 78 -10.26 8.31 -6.65
N ASN A 79 -9.68 7.93 -5.51
CA ASN A 79 -10.39 7.65 -4.26
C ASN A 79 -11.59 6.71 -4.47
N ASP A 80 -11.37 5.62 -5.22
CA ASP A 80 -12.41 4.69 -5.66
C ASP A 80 -13.13 4.01 -4.47
N ALA A 81 -14.45 4.14 -4.43
CA ALA A 81 -15.27 3.62 -3.34
C ALA A 81 -15.28 2.08 -3.28
N GLU A 82 -15.25 1.39 -4.43
CA GLU A 82 -15.24 -0.08 -4.46
C GLU A 82 -13.93 -0.60 -3.89
N VAL A 83 -12.79 -0.05 -4.33
CA VAL A 83 -11.47 -0.42 -3.80
C VAL A 83 -11.37 -0.14 -2.30
N SER A 84 -11.97 0.96 -1.82
CA SER A 84 -11.99 1.29 -0.40
C SER A 84 -12.66 0.20 0.44
N THR A 85 -13.63 -0.56 -0.10
CA THR A 85 -14.26 -1.69 0.61
C THR A 85 -13.35 -2.91 0.76
N LEU A 86 -12.30 -3.02 -0.06
CA LEU A 86 -11.36 -4.15 -0.07
C LEU A 86 -10.26 -4.02 0.99
N ILE A 87 -10.03 -2.81 1.49
CA ILE A 87 -8.99 -2.47 2.47
C ILE A 87 -9.61 -2.17 3.84
N SER A 88 -8.79 -2.03 4.89
CA SER A 88 -9.27 -1.72 6.25
C SER A 88 -9.28 -0.22 6.53
N HIS A 89 -8.35 0.53 5.96
CA HIS A 89 -8.27 1.98 6.11
C HIS A 89 -7.87 2.66 4.81
N ASN A 90 -8.70 3.62 4.37
CA ASN A 90 -8.37 4.58 3.33
C ASN A 90 -8.30 5.98 3.99
N PRO A 91 -7.11 6.63 4.07
CA PRO A 91 -6.97 7.93 4.73
C PRO A 91 -7.69 9.09 4.00
N PHE A 92 -8.06 8.86 2.73
CA PHE A 92 -8.75 9.83 1.87
C PHE A 92 -10.26 9.58 1.78
N LEU A 93 -10.81 8.56 2.44
CA LEU A 93 -12.24 8.27 2.37
C LEU A 93 -13.07 9.47 2.86
N GLY A 94 -13.98 9.97 2.01
CA GLY A 94 -14.79 11.16 2.31
C GLY A 94 -14.04 12.49 2.21
N LYS A 95 -12.80 12.49 1.72
CA LYS A 95 -11.98 13.68 1.42
C LYS A 95 -11.68 13.77 -0.08
N ASP A 96 -11.02 14.85 -0.48
CA ASP A 96 -10.47 14.96 -1.83
C ASP A 96 -9.47 13.82 -2.12
N PRO A 97 -9.40 13.30 -3.37
CA PRO A 97 -8.41 12.30 -3.73
C PRO A 97 -6.97 12.80 -3.55
N PRO A 98 -6.01 11.90 -3.27
CA PRO A 98 -4.60 12.28 -3.21
C PRO A 98 -4.11 12.77 -4.56
N ARG A 99 -3.15 13.72 -4.55
CA ARG A 99 -2.47 14.21 -5.77
C ARG A 99 -1.47 13.19 -6.30
N PHE A 100 -0.77 12.53 -5.37
CA PHE A 100 0.22 11.52 -5.66
C PHE A 100 -0.05 10.28 -4.83
N VAL A 101 0.21 9.12 -5.43
CA VAL A 101 0.28 7.84 -4.75
C VAL A 101 1.66 7.26 -4.99
N ARG A 102 2.26 6.66 -3.96
CA ARG A 102 3.49 5.88 -4.08
C ARG A 102 3.32 4.55 -3.37
N ALA A 103 4.30 3.67 -3.54
CA ALA A 103 4.41 2.48 -2.71
C ALA A 103 5.84 2.27 -2.23
N LEU A 104 5.98 1.93 -0.96
CA LEU A 104 7.26 1.63 -0.33
C LEU A 104 7.37 0.13 -0.08
N HIS A 105 8.60 -0.39 -0.21
CA HIS A 105 8.92 -1.77 0.14
C HIS A 105 9.47 -1.80 1.56
N TYR A 106 8.81 -2.52 2.45
CA TYR A 106 9.22 -2.68 3.84
C TYR A 106 9.65 -4.10 4.13
N ARG A 107 10.57 -4.25 5.08
CA ARG A 107 10.82 -5.52 5.78
C ARG A 107 10.09 -5.45 7.12
N TYR A 108 9.34 -6.50 7.46
CA TYR A 108 8.61 -6.68 8.71
C TYR A 108 9.12 -7.91 9.46
N TRP A 109 9.18 -7.80 10.78
CA TRP A 109 9.45 -8.92 11.69
C TRP A 109 8.73 -8.70 13.02
N TYR A 110 8.46 -9.76 13.74
CA TYR A 110 7.76 -9.66 15.03
C TYR A 110 8.61 -8.96 16.08
N THR A 111 7.93 -8.22 16.95
CA THR A 111 8.51 -7.78 18.21
C THR A 111 8.78 -8.99 19.11
N SER A 112 9.93 -8.95 19.77
CA SER A 112 10.44 -9.96 20.68
C SER A 112 10.19 -9.55 22.13
N LEU A 113 10.14 -10.52 23.04
CA LEU A 113 10.06 -10.28 24.49
C LEU A 113 11.25 -9.44 25.02
N TRP A 114 12.37 -9.44 24.31
CA TRP A 114 13.58 -8.70 24.65
C TRP A 114 13.61 -7.27 24.09
N ASP A 115 12.62 -6.86 23.30
CA ASP A 115 12.55 -5.50 22.78
C ASP A 115 12.10 -4.51 23.87
N VAL A 116 12.65 -3.30 23.77
CA VAL A 116 12.37 -2.18 24.69
C VAL A 116 10.93 -1.70 24.55
N ASP A 117 10.42 -1.67 23.32
CA ASP A 117 9.04 -1.31 23.03
C ASP A 117 8.21 -2.56 22.72
N ARG A 118 7.42 -2.99 23.71
CA ARG A 118 6.57 -4.18 23.65
C ARG A 118 5.12 -3.87 23.25
N ARG A 119 4.79 -2.61 22.95
CA ARG A 119 3.43 -2.21 22.60
C ARG A 119 3.08 -2.53 21.15
N HIS A 120 4.10 -2.67 20.31
CA HIS A 120 3.97 -2.99 18.89
C HIS A 120 4.07 -4.50 18.65
N TRP A 121 3.22 -5.03 17.77
CA TRP A 121 3.28 -6.42 17.31
C TRP A 121 4.41 -6.64 16.30
N TYR A 122 4.72 -5.60 15.51
CA TYR A 122 5.72 -5.66 14.46
C TYR A 122 6.79 -4.58 14.64
N LYS A 123 7.96 -4.87 14.10
CA LYS A 123 8.97 -3.87 13.73
C LYS A 123 9.08 -3.84 12.21
N ARG A 124 9.39 -2.68 11.65
CA ARG A 124 9.58 -2.52 10.20
C ARG A 124 10.73 -1.60 9.85
N SER A 125 11.33 -1.82 8.69
CA SER A 125 12.32 -0.94 8.08
C SER A 125 12.07 -0.79 6.58
N ILE A 126 12.25 0.42 6.06
CA ILE A 126 12.17 0.67 4.62
C ILE A 126 13.34 -0.06 3.93
N LYS A 127 13.02 -0.83 2.89
CA LYS A 127 13.99 -1.42 1.95
C LYS A 127 14.23 -0.51 0.75
N GLY A 128 13.22 0.24 0.35
CA GLY A 128 13.32 1.18 -0.77
C GLY A 128 11.94 1.55 -1.33
N ILE A 129 11.96 2.27 -2.44
CA ILE A 129 10.77 2.63 -3.20
C ILE A 129 10.34 1.40 -4.04
N TYR A 130 9.08 1.00 -3.90
CA TYR A 130 8.50 -0.05 -4.73
C TYR A 130 7.86 0.53 -5.99
N LEU A 131 7.04 1.58 -5.83
CA LEU A 131 6.44 2.36 -6.90
C LEU A 131 6.78 3.83 -6.63
N PRO A 132 7.44 4.55 -7.55
CA PRO A 132 7.70 5.98 -7.36
C PRO A 132 6.39 6.77 -7.25
N PRO A 133 6.43 8.00 -6.72
CA PRO A 133 5.26 8.88 -6.75
C PRO A 133 4.70 9.00 -8.17
N VAL A 134 3.42 8.67 -8.31
CA VAL A 134 2.67 8.78 -9.56
C VAL A 134 1.44 9.64 -9.36
N ASP A 135 1.12 10.42 -10.37
CA ASP A 135 -0.13 11.17 -10.46
C ASP A 135 -1.07 10.60 -11.54
N ILE A 136 -2.29 11.13 -11.59
CA ILE A 136 -3.30 10.71 -12.56
C ILE A 136 -2.84 10.91 -14.02
N ARG A 137 -2.04 11.95 -14.30
CA ARG A 137 -1.60 12.29 -15.67
C ARG A 137 -0.57 11.29 -16.16
N MET A 138 0.33 10.84 -15.27
CA MET A 138 1.33 9.81 -15.56
C MET A 138 0.66 8.46 -15.87
N LEU A 139 -0.42 8.11 -15.17
CA LEU A 139 -1.09 6.81 -15.35
C LEU A 139 -2.10 6.78 -16.51
N LYS A 140 -2.66 7.93 -16.92
CA LYS A 140 -3.66 8.03 -18.00
C LYS A 140 -3.28 7.29 -19.29
N PRO A 141 -2.05 7.44 -19.85
CA PRO A 141 -1.66 6.72 -21.06
C PRO A 141 -1.65 5.19 -20.88
N LEU A 142 -1.17 4.72 -19.72
CA LEU A 142 -1.12 3.29 -19.42
C LEU A 142 -2.52 2.70 -19.27
N PHE A 143 -3.43 3.39 -18.58
CA PHE A 143 -4.82 2.96 -18.45
C PHE A 143 -5.52 2.79 -19.80
N ARG A 144 -5.29 3.73 -20.73
CA ARG A 144 -5.78 3.62 -22.11
C ARG A 144 -5.18 2.41 -22.84
N ARG A 145 -3.86 2.23 -22.75
CA ARG A 145 -3.15 1.11 -23.40
C ARG A 145 -3.63 -0.26 -22.90
N MET A 146 -3.92 -0.36 -21.60
CA MET A 146 -4.40 -1.58 -20.96
C MET A 146 -5.93 -1.77 -21.08
N GLN A 147 -6.63 -0.85 -21.76
CA GLN A 147 -8.09 -0.84 -21.89
C GLN A 147 -8.84 -0.89 -20.55
N TRP A 148 -8.26 -0.31 -19.50
CA TRP A 148 -8.94 -0.15 -18.21
C TRP A 148 -9.89 1.04 -18.24
N ARG A 149 -10.90 1.02 -17.36
CA ARG A 149 -11.82 2.15 -17.20
C ARG A 149 -11.01 3.42 -16.95
N SER A 150 -11.23 4.42 -17.79
CA SER A 150 -10.45 5.65 -17.81
C SER A 150 -10.49 6.36 -16.46
N LEU A 151 -9.32 6.84 -16.01
CA LEU A 151 -9.21 7.81 -14.94
C LEU A 151 -9.86 9.12 -15.42
N GLY A 152 -10.76 9.68 -14.61
CA GLY A 152 -11.60 10.86 -14.94
C GLY A 152 -10.82 12.10 -15.36
#